data_AF-A0A950JF43-F1
#
_entry.id   AF-A0A950JF43-F1
#
_cell.length_a   1.000
_cell.length_b   1.000
_cell.length_c   1.000
_cell.angle_alpha   90.00
_cell.angle_beta   90.00
_cell.angle_gamma   90.00
#
_symmetry.space_group_name_H-M   'P 1'
#
loop_
_entity.id
_entity.type
_entity.pdbx_description
1 polymer ?
#
loop_
_entity_poly.entity_id
_entity_poly.type
_entity_poly.pdbx_seq_one_letter_code
_entity_poly.pdbx_strand_id
1 'polypeptide(L)' 'MKSGLTLTELDERIAGVRENLRELSEQAAADSGAGDEDLNAARIAEQEKELAELIERREALLRT' A
#
# COMPACT_ATOMS: atom_id res chain seq x y z
N MET A 1 -13.72 1.20 -24.20
CA MET A 1 -12.61 1.09 -23.25
C MET A 1 -13.19 0.95 -21.84
N LYS A 2 -12.92 -0.14 -21.13
CA LYS A 2 -13.25 -0.23 -19.70
C LYS A 2 -12.31 0.75 -18.98
N SER A 3 -12.86 1.86 -18.49
CA SER A 3 -12.06 3.00 -17.99
C SER A 3 -11.75 2.89 -16.48
N GLY A 4 -11.66 1.67 -15.96
CA GLY A 4 -11.40 1.40 -14.55
C GLY A 4 -10.74 0.04 -14.36
N LEU A 5 -9.92 -0.08 -13.31
CA LEU A 5 -9.33 -1.33 -12.88
C LEU A 5 -10.42 -2.35 -12.55
N THR A 6 -10.19 -3.61 -12.87
CA THR A 6 -11.00 -4.74 -12.48
C THR A 6 -10.75 -5.12 -11.01
N LEU A 7 -11.63 -5.94 -10.43
CA LEU A 7 -11.43 -6.48 -9.09
C LEU A 7 -10.11 -7.25 -8.97
N THR A 8 -9.75 -8.06 -9.97
CA THR A 8 -8.48 -8.79 -9.99
C THR A 8 -7.27 -7.86 -10.01
N GLU A 9 -7.29 -6.83 -10.86
CA GLU A 9 -6.18 -5.85 -10.91
C GLU A 9 -6.06 -5.04 -9.60
N LEU A 10 -7.18 -4.74 -8.94
CA LEU A 10 -7.17 -4.11 -7.61
C LEU A 10 -6.61 -5.06 -6.55
N ASP A 11 -7.01 -6.34 -6.55
CA ASP A 11 -6.51 -7.34 -5.61
C ASP A 11 -5.00 -7.56 -5.75
N GLU A 12 -4.50 -7.66 -6.98
CA GLU A 12 -3.06 -7.77 -7.27
C GLU A 12 -2.29 -6.55 -6.75
N ARG A 13 -2.80 -5.35 -6.99
CA ARG A 13 -2.14 -4.12 -6.54
C ARG A 13 -2.18 -3.95 -5.02
N ILE A 14 -3.30 -4.31 -4.38
CA ILE A 14 -3.43 -4.36 -2.91
C ILE A 14 -2.41 -5.33 -2.32
N ALA A 15 -2.24 -6.51 -2.92
CA ALA A 15 -1.24 -7.48 -2.47
C ALA A 15 0.18 -6.91 -2.56
N GLY A 16 0.52 -6.24 -3.67
CA GLY A 16 1.82 -5.58 -3.83
C GLY A 16 2.09 -4.49 -2.79
N VAL A 17 1.12 -3.60 -2.54
CA VAL A 17 1.28 -2.53 -1.53
C VAL A 17 1.42 -3.12 -0.11
N ARG A 18 0.68 -4.20 0.21
CA ARG A 18 0.82 -4.88 1.50
C ARG A 18 2.19 -5.52 1.69
N GLU A 19 2.75 -6.12 0.64
CA GLU A 19 4.10 -6.69 0.70
C GLU A 19 5.14 -5.60 0.93
N ASN A 20 5.05 -4.51 0.17
CA ASN A 20 5.94 -3.37 0.33
C ASN A 20 5.87 -2.76 1.75
N LEU A 21 4.67 -2.63 2.33
CA LEU A 21 4.49 -2.18 3.73
C LEU A 21 5.14 -3.13 4.74
N ARG A 22 5.09 -4.44 4.48
CA ARG A 22 5.74 -5.47 5.31
C ARG A 22 7.26 -5.30 5.27
N GLU A 23 7.84 -5.18 4.08
CA GLU A 23 9.27 -4.96 3.89
C GLU A 23 9.75 -3.66 4.55
N LEU A 24 9.02 -2.55 4.38
CA LEU A 24 9.34 -1.27 5.01
C LEU A 24 9.27 -1.34 6.54
N SER A 25 8.31 -2.08 7.09
CA SER A 25 8.20 -2.28 8.53
C SER A 25 9.36 -3.11 9.09
N GLU A 26 9.80 -4.13 8.34
CA GLU A 26 10.97 -4.93 8.70
C GLU A 26 12.27 -4.11 8.63
N GLN A 27 12.42 -3.26 7.60
CA GLN A 27 13.55 -2.34 7.47
C GLN A 27 13.58 -1.34 8.64
N ALA A 28 12.45 -0.71 8.96
CA ALA A 28 12.35 0.22 10.08
C ALA A 28 12.62 -0.43 11.44
N ALA A 29 12.30 -1.72 11.60
CA ALA A 29 12.63 -2.48 12.81
C ALA A 29 14.11 -2.89 12.88
N ALA A 30 14.78 -3.06 11.73
CA ALA A 30 16.18 -3.46 11.63
C ALA A 30 17.15 -2.26 11.73
N ASP A 31 16.81 -1.13 11.10
CA ASP A 31 17.62 0.10 11.10
C ASP A 31 17.23 1.01 12.29
N SER A 32 17.97 0.89 13.39
CA SER A 32 17.87 1.78 14.57
C SER A 32 18.76 3.04 14.47
N GLY A 33 19.08 3.45 13.24
CA GLY A 33 19.91 4.62 12.96
C GLY A 33 19.06 5.86 12.67
N ALA A 34 19.25 6.93 13.45
CA ALA A 34 18.43 8.14 13.50
C ALA A 34 18.25 8.96 12.19
N GLY A 35 18.80 8.52 11.06
CA GLY A 35 18.63 9.17 9.75
C GLY A 35 17.61 8.51 8.82
N ASP A 36 17.41 7.20 8.96
CA ASP A 36 16.57 6.41 8.04
C ASP A 36 15.13 6.22 8.56
N GLU A 37 14.89 6.45 9.85
CA GLU A 37 13.58 6.31 10.49
C GLU A 37 12.52 7.27 9.91
N ASP A 38 12.86 8.55 9.70
CA ASP A 38 11.93 9.56 9.14
C ASP A 38 11.59 9.27 7.67
N LEU A 39 12.56 8.78 6.89
CA LEU A 39 12.38 8.40 5.48
C LEU A 39 11.51 7.14 5.36
N ASN A 40 11.73 6.16 6.22
CA ASN A 40 10.91 4.95 6.26
C ASN A 40 9.48 5.26 6.72
N ALA A 41 9.31 6.13 7.73
CA ALA A 41 8.00 6.57 8.19
C ALA A 41 7.21 7.29 7.09
N ALA A 42 7.85 8.19 6.32
CA ALA A 42 7.20 8.87 5.21
C ALA A 42 6.74 7.91 4.11
N ARG A 43 7.56 6.92 3.75
CA ARG A 43 7.22 5.89 2.75
C ARG A 43 6.10 4.97 3.21
N ILE A 44 6.10 4.58 4.49
CA ILE A 44 5.02 3.79 5.08
C ILE A 44 3.70 4.57 4.99
N ALA A 45 3.68 5.83 5.39
CA ALA A 45 2.48 6.66 5.34
C ALA A 45 1.93 6.83 3.90
N GLU A 46 2.80 6.98 2.90
CA GLU A 46 2.40 7.04 1.49
C GLU A 46 1.73 5.75 1.04
N GLN A 47 2.28 4.59 1.41
CA GLN A 47 1.73 3.30 1.02
C GLN A 47 0.46 2.92 1.78
N GLU A 48 0.33 3.30 3.06
CA GLU A 48 -0.92 3.14 3.79
C GLU A 48 -2.06 3.93 3.14
N LYS A 49 -1.76 5.14 2.65
CA LYS A 49 -2.71 5.96 1.90
C LYS A 49 -3.10 5.29 0.57
N GLU A 50 -2.13 4.81 -0.21
CA GLU A 50 -2.44 4.09 -1.46
C GLU A 50 -3.30 2.85 -1.18
N LEU A 51 -2.97 2.08 -0.13
CA LEU A 51 -3.72 0.89 0.26
C LEU A 51 -5.18 1.24 0.60
N ALA A 52 -5.41 2.32 1.35
CA ALA A 52 -6.75 2.78 1.69
C ALA A 52 -7.56 3.14 0.44
N GLU A 53 -6.97 3.89 -0.50
CA GLU A 53 -7.63 4.25 -1.76
C GLU A 53 -7.97 3.04 -2.62
N LEU A 54 -7.08 2.03 -2.68
CA LEU A 54 -7.31 0.80 -3.43
C LEU A 54 -8.44 -0.04 -2.81
N ILE A 55 -8.47 -0.15 -1.47
CA ILE A 55 -9.54 -0.84 -0.76
C ILE A 55 -10.88 -0.14 -1.01
N GLU A 56 -10.94 1.19 -0.93
CA GLU A 56 -12.17 1.94 -1.20
C GLU A 56 -12.70 1.68 -2.62
N ARG A 57 -11.81 1.73 -3.62
CA ARG A 57 -12.17 1.42 -5.03
C ARG A 57 -12.67 -0.01 -5.19
N ARG A 58 -12.04 -0.97 -4.51
CA ARG A 58 -12.45 -2.38 -4.54
C ARG A 58 -13.84 -2.56 -3.94
N GLU A 59 -14.09 -1.97 -2.77
CA GLU A 59 -15.38 -2.05 -2.10
C GLU A 59 -16.48 -1.37 -2.93
N ALA A 60 -16.18 -0.26 -3.63
CA ALA A 60 -17.10 0.37 -4.56
C ALA A 60 -17.51 -0.56 -5.71
N LEU A 61 -16.58 -1.35 -6.26
CA LEU A 61 -16.88 -2.34 -7.31
C LEU A 61 -17.64 -3.57 -6.81
N LEU A 62 -17.58 -3.90 -5.51
CA LEU A 62 -18.36 -5.00 -4.94
C LEU A 62 -19.79 -4.61 -4.58
N ARG A 63 -20.07 -3.30 -4.47
CA ARG A 63 -21.40 -2.75 -4.17
C ARG A 63 -22.24 -2.49 -5.42
N THR A 64 -21.64 -2.57 -6.61
CA THR A 64 -22.32 -2.53 -7.91
C THR A 64 -22.86 -3.89 -8.30
#